data_AF-A0A837AYV8-F1
#
_entry.id   AF-A0A837AYV8-F1
#
_cell.length_a   1.000
_cell.length_b   1.000
_cell.length_c   1.000
_cell.angle_alpha   90.00
_cell.angle_beta   90.00
_cell.angle_gamma   90.00
#
_symmetry.space_group_name_H-M   'P 1'
#
loop_
_entity.id
_entity.type
_entity.pdbx_description
1 polymer ?
#
loop_
_entity_poly.entity_id
_entity_poly.type
_entity_poly.pdbx_seq_one_letter_code
_entity_poly.pdbx_strand_id
1 'polypeptide(L)'
;MQKILQDFSIPAVFAGFITFLIGISVSAILVIQAAQALGASSEQITSWFWALGLGIGLSGLILSWKFKYPVATAWSTAGLALIMATGSGYSLNEAIGAFLVGGLLTAILGFSGIFQKALSYIPQSLTSAMLAGVLLKFGISLFASLQNDWTFVLSLLAIYVITKRLWPRYSIVFTALAGIALCPVFLDFHMPTLEWSLAKPVWISPEFSWSALLGLALPLFVISMASQYLPGIAMIKSYGYKPHVNQLIGWTGLTQVVLAPFGCYSVNIAAISAAVSLDDQVHPDPSKRYIAGISCGFFYVLMGLFAATLTSLLMSFPHIFIVALAGIALLGTISHNIALA
;
A
#
# COMPACT_ATOMS: atom_id res chain seq x y z
N MET A 1 -21.33 10.47 -11.59
CA MET A 1 -20.04 11.18 -11.78
C MET A 1 -20.06 12.62 -11.25
N GLN A 2 -21.18 13.37 -11.35
CA GLN A 2 -21.27 14.76 -10.83
C GLN A 2 -20.86 14.92 -9.34
N LYS A 3 -21.17 13.96 -8.46
CA LYS A 3 -20.73 13.98 -7.05
C LYS A 3 -19.21 13.83 -6.86
N ILE A 4 -18.52 13.05 -7.70
CA ILE A 4 -17.06 12.86 -7.59
C ILE A 4 -16.34 14.17 -7.92
N LEU A 5 -16.80 14.89 -8.95
CA LEU A 5 -16.24 16.18 -9.32
C LEU A 5 -16.46 17.24 -8.22
N GLN A 6 -17.58 17.16 -7.49
CA GLN A 6 -17.89 18.05 -6.36
C GLN A 6 -17.12 17.72 -5.09
N ASP A 7 -16.74 16.45 -4.90
CA ASP A 7 -15.98 16.00 -3.73
C ASP A 7 -14.46 16.08 -3.95
N PHE A 8 -14.03 16.35 -5.19
CA PHE A 8 -12.64 16.44 -5.58
C PHE A 8 -11.91 17.57 -4.84
N SER A 9 -10.72 17.28 -4.34
CA SER A 9 -9.83 18.29 -3.77
C SER A 9 -8.37 17.93 -4.01
N ILE A 10 -7.53 18.95 -4.23
CA ILE A 10 -6.09 18.78 -4.45
C ILE A 10 -5.42 18.03 -3.28
N PRO A 11 -5.68 18.38 -1.99
CA PRO A 11 -5.11 17.63 -0.87
C PRO A 11 -5.48 16.16 -0.89
N ALA A 12 -6.72 15.80 -1.24
CA ALA A 12 -7.12 14.40 -1.33
C ALA A 12 -6.40 13.63 -2.42
N VAL A 13 -6.20 14.24 -3.60
CA VAL A 13 -5.44 13.60 -4.68
C VAL A 13 -4.00 13.35 -4.26
N PHE A 14 -3.33 14.35 -3.69
CA PHE A 14 -1.96 14.22 -3.20
C PHE A 14 -1.81 13.24 -2.05
N ALA A 15 -2.78 13.20 -1.12
CA ALA A 15 -2.80 12.18 -0.07
C ALA A 15 -2.87 10.77 -0.67
N GLY A 16 -3.71 10.56 -1.68
CA GLY A 16 -3.76 9.29 -2.41
C GLY A 16 -2.46 8.95 -3.13
N PHE A 17 -1.84 9.94 -3.79
CA PHE A 17 -0.53 9.77 -4.43
C PHE A 17 0.56 9.38 -3.43
N ILE A 18 0.60 10.02 -2.26
CA ILE A 18 1.57 9.71 -1.20
C ILE A 18 1.28 8.35 -0.59
N THR A 19 0.01 8.00 -0.36
CA THR A 19 -0.37 6.64 0.04
C THR A 19 0.15 5.58 -0.94
N PHE A 20 0.05 5.85 -2.25
CA PHE A 20 0.61 5.00 -3.31
C PHE A 20 2.15 4.94 -3.23
N LEU A 21 2.83 6.09 -3.19
CA LEU A 21 4.30 6.18 -3.08
C LEU A 21 4.84 5.41 -1.87
N ILE A 22 4.22 5.56 -0.69
CA ILE A 22 4.61 4.81 0.50
C ILE A 22 4.43 3.31 0.27
N GLY A 23 3.31 2.91 -0.35
CA GLY A 23 3.00 1.50 -0.57
C GLY A 23 4.00 0.79 -1.49
N ILE A 24 4.39 1.42 -2.59
CA ILE A 24 5.30 0.81 -3.57
C ILE A 24 6.77 0.86 -3.12
N SER A 25 7.19 1.96 -2.51
CA SER A 25 8.61 2.22 -2.28
C SER A 25 9.21 1.33 -1.19
N VAL A 26 8.38 0.79 -0.30
CA VAL A 26 8.84 -0.06 0.80
C VAL A 26 9.27 -1.45 0.30
N SER A 27 8.66 -1.97 -0.78
CA SER A 27 8.83 -3.38 -1.11
C SER A 27 8.69 -3.77 -2.59
N ALA A 28 8.65 -2.81 -3.53
CA ALA A 28 8.65 -3.14 -4.97
C ALA A 28 9.85 -4.01 -5.38
N ILE A 29 11.05 -3.74 -4.86
CA ILE A 29 12.25 -4.58 -5.10
C ILE A 29 12.02 -6.02 -4.62
N LEU A 30 11.37 -6.18 -3.47
CA LEU A 30 11.10 -7.49 -2.90
C LEU A 30 10.10 -8.29 -3.75
N VAL A 31 9.23 -7.62 -4.51
CA VAL A 31 8.35 -8.29 -5.49
C VAL A 31 9.18 -8.94 -6.59
N ILE A 32 10.18 -8.22 -7.12
CA ILE A 32 11.11 -8.73 -8.13
C ILE A 32 11.88 -9.93 -7.57
N GLN A 33 12.48 -9.77 -6.39
CA GLN A 33 13.28 -10.82 -5.76
C GLN A 33 12.46 -12.07 -5.42
N ALA A 34 11.23 -11.90 -4.92
CA ALA A 34 10.34 -13.03 -4.63
C ALA A 34 9.92 -13.78 -5.90
N ALA A 35 9.59 -13.06 -6.97
CA ALA A 35 9.26 -13.67 -8.25
C ALA A 35 10.47 -14.41 -8.85
N GLN A 36 11.67 -13.82 -8.78
CA GLN A 36 12.92 -14.47 -9.21
C GLN A 36 13.24 -15.72 -8.39
N ALA A 37 13.01 -15.69 -7.07
CA ALA A 37 13.22 -16.84 -6.20
C ALA A 37 12.32 -18.05 -6.55
N LEU A 38 11.19 -17.79 -7.21
CA LEU A 38 10.28 -18.81 -7.75
C LEU A 38 10.59 -19.20 -9.21
N GLY A 39 11.63 -18.62 -9.81
CA GLY A 39 12.04 -18.90 -11.19
C GLY A 39 11.26 -18.11 -12.25
N ALA A 40 10.59 -17.01 -11.90
CA ALA A 40 9.87 -16.18 -12.87
C ALA A 40 10.80 -15.49 -13.88
N SER A 41 10.39 -15.48 -15.15
CA SER A 41 11.06 -14.70 -16.21
C SER A 41 10.79 -13.19 -16.05
N SER A 42 11.57 -12.35 -16.74
CA SER A 42 11.37 -10.89 -16.74
C SER A 42 9.98 -10.48 -17.22
N GLU A 43 9.41 -11.20 -18.19
CA GLU A 43 8.04 -10.97 -18.68
C GLU A 43 7.01 -11.31 -17.61
N GLN A 44 7.20 -12.43 -16.89
CA GLN A 44 6.33 -12.83 -15.78
C GLN A 44 6.42 -11.83 -14.62
N ILE A 45 7.61 -11.34 -14.26
CA ILE A 45 7.77 -10.30 -13.22
C ILE A 45 7.00 -9.03 -13.62
N THR A 46 7.08 -8.64 -14.90
CA THR A 46 6.30 -7.50 -15.41
C THR A 46 4.79 -7.75 -15.32
N SER A 47 4.35 -8.98 -15.61
CA SER A 47 2.96 -9.41 -15.40
C SER A 47 2.53 -9.38 -13.93
N TRP A 48 3.43 -9.72 -12.99
CA TRP A 48 3.13 -9.63 -11.55
C TRP A 48 2.80 -8.19 -11.15
N PHE A 49 3.61 -7.22 -11.58
CA PHE A 49 3.33 -5.80 -11.32
C PHE A 49 2.05 -5.33 -12.02
N TRP A 50 1.76 -5.81 -13.22
CA TRP A 50 0.49 -5.57 -13.89
C TRP A 50 -0.69 -6.07 -13.04
N ALA A 51 -0.62 -7.33 -12.60
CA ALA A 51 -1.67 -7.98 -11.83
C ALA A 51 -1.85 -7.34 -10.45
N LEU A 52 -0.75 -7.04 -9.75
CA LEU A 52 -0.77 -6.34 -8.47
C LEU A 52 -1.29 -4.90 -8.61
N GLY A 53 -0.81 -4.15 -9.61
CA GLY A 53 -1.23 -2.77 -9.85
C GLY A 53 -2.72 -2.66 -10.16
N LEU A 54 -3.26 -3.55 -11.01
CA LEU A 54 -4.69 -3.60 -11.27
C LEU A 54 -5.48 -4.13 -10.07
N GLY A 55 -5.02 -5.19 -9.42
CA GLY A 55 -5.72 -5.81 -8.30
C GLY A 55 -5.84 -4.87 -7.11
N ILE A 56 -4.72 -4.29 -6.68
CA ILE A 56 -4.67 -3.26 -5.64
C ILE A 56 -5.43 -2.03 -6.10
N GLY A 57 -5.09 -1.50 -7.28
CA GLY A 57 -5.62 -0.23 -7.75
C GLY A 57 -7.13 -0.21 -7.91
N LEU A 58 -7.69 -1.20 -8.60
CA LEU A 58 -9.12 -1.31 -8.84
C LEU A 58 -9.89 -1.63 -7.55
N SER A 59 -9.39 -2.53 -6.70
CA SER A 59 -10.06 -2.84 -5.43
C SER A 59 -10.13 -1.62 -4.52
N GLY A 60 -9.01 -0.90 -4.33
CA GLY A 60 -8.97 0.31 -3.51
C GLY A 60 -9.87 1.41 -4.06
N LEU A 61 -9.82 1.65 -5.38
CA LEU A 61 -10.65 2.65 -6.06
C LEU A 61 -12.15 2.32 -5.92
N ILE A 62 -12.55 1.11 -6.28
CA ILE A 62 -13.96 0.70 -6.30
C ILE A 62 -14.53 0.66 -4.89
N LEU A 63 -13.80 0.11 -3.91
CA LEU A 63 -14.27 0.01 -2.53
C LEU A 63 -14.35 1.39 -1.87
N SER A 64 -13.39 2.29 -2.14
CA SER A 64 -13.46 3.68 -1.69
C SER A 64 -14.69 4.39 -2.26
N TRP A 65 -14.90 4.25 -3.57
CA TRP A 65 -16.06 4.85 -4.23
C TRP A 65 -17.38 4.29 -3.71
N LYS A 66 -17.47 2.97 -3.48
CA LYS A 66 -18.67 2.28 -3.02
C LYS A 66 -19.03 2.63 -1.58
N PHE A 67 -18.05 2.62 -0.67
CA PHE A 67 -18.30 2.79 0.76
C PHE A 67 -18.17 4.22 1.28
N LYS A 68 -17.70 5.17 0.44
CA LYS A 68 -17.60 6.60 0.78
C LYS A 68 -16.69 6.91 1.96
N TYR A 69 -15.66 6.09 2.15
CA TYR A 69 -14.50 6.41 2.96
C TYR A 69 -13.23 5.89 2.27
N PRO A 70 -12.03 6.37 2.63
CA PRO A 70 -10.79 5.93 2.02
C PRO A 70 -10.53 4.44 2.30
N VAL A 71 -10.45 3.64 1.24
CA VAL A 71 -10.00 2.25 1.27
C VAL A 71 -8.72 2.17 0.44
N ALA A 72 -7.58 2.32 1.10
CA ALA A 72 -6.30 2.04 0.48
C ALA A 72 -6.02 0.54 0.56
N THR A 73 -5.60 -0.04 -0.54
CA THR A 73 -5.19 -1.44 -0.65
C THR A 73 -3.69 -1.52 -0.91
N ALA A 74 -3.10 -2.67 -0.62
CA ALA A 74 -1.67 -2.93 -0.81
C ALA A 74 -1.41 -4.43 -0.90
N TRP A 75 -0.23 -4.80 -1.36
CA TRP A 75 0.28 -6.15 -1.23
C TRP A 75 0.88 -6.39 0.16
N SER A 76 1.17 -7.64 0.51
CA SER A 76 1.78 -8.02 1.79
C SER A 76 3.31 -8.09 1.69
N THR A 77 4.02 -7.13 2.28
CA THR A 77 5.50 -7.15 2.35
C THR A 77 6.01 -8.34 3.16
N ALA A 78 5.36 -8.68 4.27
CA ALA A 78 5.69 -9.88 5.04
C ALA A 78 5.46 -11.17 4.22
N GLY A 79 4.47 -11.16 3.33
CA GLY A 79 4.24 -12.25 2.38
C GLY A 79 5.40 -12.42 1.39
N LEU A 80 6.01 -11.33 0.89
CA LEU A 80 7.20 -11.40 0.04
C LEU A 80 8.39 -12.00 0.79
N ALA A 81 8.60 -11.60 2.04
CA ALA A 81 9.66 -12.17 2.87
C ALA A 81 9.48 -13.69 3.04
N LEU A 82 8.24 -14.15 3.25
CA LEU A 82 7.94 -15.57 3.30
C LEU A 82 8.23 -16.27 1.96
N ILE A 83 7.77 -15.70 0.84
CA ILE A 83 8.01 -16.26 -0.50
C ILE A 83 9.50 -16.37 -0.78
N MET A 84 10.31 -15.36 -0.44
CA MET A 84 11.75 -15.44 -0.61
C MET A 84 12.40 -16.49 0.30
N ALA A 85 11.91 -16.63 1.52
CA ALA A 85 12.42 -17.61 2.48
C ALA A 85 12.10 -19.06 2.09
N THR A 86 11.00 -19.30 1.37
CA THR A 86 10.55 -20.65 1.00
C THR A 86 10.59 -20.94 -0.51
N GLY A 87 10.92 -19.94 -1.34
CA GLY A 87 10.74 -19.97 -2.79
C GLY A 87 11.55 -21.07 -3.49
N SER A 88 12.72 -21.43 -2.98
CA SER A 88 13.53 -22.52 -3.54
C SER A 88 12.89 -23.91 -3.40
N GLY A 89 11.84 -24.04 -2.58
CA GLY A 89 11.13 -25.29 -2.36
C GLY A 89 9.94 -25.53 -3.30
N TYR A 90 9.60 -24.59 -4.17
CA TYR A 90 8.39 -24.65 -5.00
C TYR A 90 8.65 -24.17 -6.42
N SER A 91 7.96 -24.76 -7.40
CA SER A 91 7.90 -24.20 -8.74
C SER A 91 7.06 -22.91 -8.77
N LEU A 92 7.26 -22.08 -9.80
CA LEU A 92 6.40 -20.91 -10.03
C LEU A 92 4.92 -21.31 -10.11
N ASN A 93 4.61 -22.40 -10.82
CA ASN A 93 3.24 -22.90 -11.01
C ASN A 93 2.59 -23.33 -9.70
N GLU A 94 3.33 -24.02 -8.82
CA GLU A 94 2.88 -24.39 -7.48
C GLU A 94 2.62 -23.16 -6.61
N ALA A 95 3.49 -22.15 -6.70
CA ALA A 95 3.29 -20.89 -5.99
C ALA A 95 2.05 -20.13 -6.48
N ILE A 96 1.77 -20.12 -7.79
CA ILE A 96 0.52 -19.56 -8.32
C ILE A 96 -0.71 -20.31 -7.79
N GLY A 97 -0.66 -21.65 -7.72
CA GLY A 97 -1.71 -22.44 -7.08
C GLY A 97 -1.91 -22.07 -5.60
N ALA A 98 -0.82 -21.86 -4.87
CA ALA A 98 -0.86 -21.40 -3.49
C ALA A 98 -1.45 -19.98 -3.34
N PHE A 99 -1.10 -19.05 -4.22
CA PHE A 99 -1.65 -17.68 -4.21
C PHE A 99 -3.16 -17.68 -4.48
N LEU A 100 -3.61 -18.53 -5.42
CA LEU A 100 -5.02 -18.70 -5.71
C LEU A 100 -5.77 -19.23 -4.49
N VAL A 101 -5.25 -20.28 -3.83
CA VAL A 101 -5.89 -20.83 -2.62
C VAL A 101 -5.85 -19.84 -1.46
N GLY A 102 -4.76 -19.11 -1.26
CA GLY A 102 -4.68 -18.06 -0.24
C GLY A 102 -5.73 -16.96 -0.46
N GLY A 103 -5.95 -16.56 -1.71
CA GLY A 103 -7.02 -15.62 -2.09
C GLY A 103 -8.41 -16.19 -1.84
N LEU A 104 -8.61 -17.48 -2.14
CA LEU A 104 -9.89 -18.16 -1.93
C LEU A 104 -10.23 -18.29 -0.45
N LEU A 105 -9.27 -18.69 0.38
CA LEU A 105 -9.41 -18.73 1.83
C LEU A 105 -9.76 -17.34 2.39
N THR A 106 -9.08 -16.31 1.89
CA THR A 106 -9.37 -14.90 2.23
C THR A 106 -10.79 -14.50 1.84
N ALA A 107 -11.22 -14.82 0.63
CA ALA A 107 -12.57 -14.51 0.14
C ALA A 107 -13.66 -15.19 0.98
N ILE A 108 -13.49 -16.50 1.25
CA ILE A 108 -14.41 -17.30 2.07
C ILE A 108 -14.48 -16.75 3.50
N LEU A 109 -13.34 -16.47 4.12
CA LEU A 109 -13.30 -15.92 5.48
C LEU A 109 -13.95 -14.53 5.54
N GLY A 110 -13.71 -13.70 4.52
CA GLY A 110 -14.29 -12.37 4.41
C GLY A 110 -15.82 -12.44 4.29
N PHE A 111 -16.35 -13.16 3.31
CA PHE A 111 -17.79 -13.21 3.07
C PHE A 111 -18.56 -13.99 4.14
N SER A 112 -17.94 -14.96 4.82
CA SER A 112 -18.57 -15.68 5.94
C SER A 112 -18.72 -14.83 7.21
N GLY A 113 -17.98 -13.72 7.34
CA GLY A 113 -18.01 -12.86 8.51
C GLY A 113 -17.31 -13.40 9.75
N ILE A 114 -16.63 -14.55 9.64
CA ILE A 114 -15.87 -15.16 10.73
C ILE A 114 -14.76 -14.22 11.22
N PHE A 115 -14.04 -13.58 10.30
CA PHE A 115 -13.00 -12.63 10.67
C PHE A 115 -13.55 -11.41 11.43
N GLN A 116 -14.67 -10.85 10.98
CA GLN A 116 -15.31 -9.72 11.69
C GLN A 116 -15.71 -10.12 13.11
N LYS A 117 -16.23 -11.34 13.30
CA LYS A 117 -16.55 -11.88 14.61
C LYS A 117 -15.28 -12.01 15.48
N ALA A 118 -14.21 -12.59 14.95
CA ALA A 118 -12.93 -12.70 15.66
C ALA A 118 -12.36 -11.33 16.04
N LEU A 119 -12.39 -10.37 15.12
CA LEU A 119 -11.92 -9.00 15.34
C LEU A 119 -12.70 -8.28 16.45
N SER A 120 -13.96 -8.62 16.68
CA SER A 120 -14.77 -7.98 17.72
C SER A 120 -14.28 -8.27 19.14
N TYR A 121 -13.47 -9.31 19.33
CA TYR A 121 -12.83 -9.65 20.61
C TYR A 121 -11.53 -8.86 20.86
N ILE A 122 -11.02 -8.11 19.88
CA ILE A 122 -9.77 -7.36 20.00
C ILE A 122 -10.09 -5.94 20.51
N PRO A 123 -9.61 -5.53 21.70
CA PRO A 123 -9.85 -4.20 22.24
C PRO A 123 -9.28 -3.09 21.36
N GLN A 124 -9.96 -1.94 21.31
CA GLN A 124 -9.52 -0.78 20.53
C GLN A 124 -8.17 -0.20 21.01
N SER A 125 -7.84 -0.35 22.31
CA SER A 125 -6.54 0.07 22.85
C SER A 125 -5.40 -0.76 22.26
N LEU A 126 -5.56 -2.08 22.13
CA LEU A 126 -4.54 -2.96 21.55
C LEU A 126 -4.31 -2.64 20.08
N THR A 127 -5.38 -2.39 19.33
CA THR A 127 -5.24 -2.01 17.93
C THR A 127 -4.59 -0.64 17.76
N SER A 128 -4.93 0.34 18.60
CA SER A 128 -4.30 1.68 18.57
C SER A 128 -2.82 1.62 18.97
N ALA A 129 -2.47 0.83 19.98
CA ALA A 129 -1.08 0.58 20.38
C ALA A 129 -0.26 -0.10 19.27
N MET A 130 -0.83 -1.09 18.58
CA MET A 130 -0.19 -1.73 17.42
C MET A 130 0.09 -0.72 16.30
N LEU A 131 -0.87 0.16 16.00
CA LEU A 131 -0.68 1.20 14.99
C LEU A 131 0.37 2.22 15.43
N ALA A 132 0.31 2.70 16.67
CA ALA A 132 1.30 3.63 17.22
C ALA A 132 2.72 3.05 17.12
N GLY A 133 2.93 1.79 17.52
CA GLY A 133 4.24 1.14 17.44
C GLY A 133 4.75 0.98 16.01
N VAL A 134 3.90 0.54 15.08
CA VAL A 134 4.29 0.39 13.66
C VAL A 134 4.60 1.75 13.04
N LEU A 135 3.77 2.77 13.28
CA LEU A 135 3.94 4.11 12.72
C LEU A 135 5.12 4.85 13.33
N LEU A 136 5.37 4.68 14.65
CA LEU A 136 6.50 5.30 15.35
C LEU A 136 7.83 4.92 14.70
N LYS A 137 7.97 3.67 14.22
CA LYS A 137 9.16 3.24 13.48
C LYS A 137 9.44 4.12 12.25
N PHE A 138 8.40 4.50 11.49
CA PHE A 138 8.56 5.40 10.34
C PHE A 138 8.95 6.81 10.78
N GLY A 139 8.36 7.31 11.87
CA GLY A 139 8.75 8.58 12.48
C GLY A 139 10.22 8.58 12.90
N ILE A 140 10.68 7.53 13.58
CA ILE A 140 12.08 7.37 14.00
C ILE A 140 13.01 7.28 12.78
N SER A 141 12.65 6.53 11.73
CA SER A 141 13.46 6.41 10.51
C SER A 141 13.68 7.75 9.80
N LEU A 142 12.69 8.64 9.79
CA LEU A 142 12.84 10.01 9.29
C LEU A 142 13.97 10.74 10.02
N PHE A 143 13.95 10.75 11.35
CA PHE A 143 14.96 11.45 12.14
C PHE A 143 16.31 10.73 12.14
N ALA A 144 16.33 9.39 12.05
CA ALA A 144 17.57 8.63 11.88
C ALA A 144 18.29 9.03 10.58
N SER A 145 17.55 9.39 9.54
CA SER A 145 18.12 9.82 8.27
C SER A 145 18.83 11.18 8.33
N LEU A 146 18.61 11.98 9.38
CA LEU A 146 19.38 13.21 9.63
C LEU A 146 20.87 12.93 9.82
N GLN A 147 21.29 11.70 10.15
CA GLN A 147 22.70 11.38 10.31
C GLN A 147 23.50 11.53 9.00
N ASN A 148 22.87 11.23 7.87
CA ASN A 148 23.53 11.21 6.57
C ASN A 148 23.06 12.35 5.64
N ASP A 149 21.76 12.69 5.68
CA ASP A 149 21.13 13.60 4.71
C ASP A 149 20.47 14.82 5.38
N TRP A 150 21.15 15.38 6.39
CA TRP A 150 20.59 16.40 7.28
C TRP A 150 20.01 17.61 6.53
N THR A 151 20.71 18.13 5.52
CA THR A 151 20.29 19.33 4.76
C THR A 151 18.95 19.11 4.05
N PHE A 152 18.78 17.95 3.41
CA PHE A 152 17.55 17.61 2.68
C PHE A 152 16.37 17.42 3.64
N VAL A 153 16.57 16.62 4.70
CA VAL A 153 15.52 16.32 5.68
C VAL A 153 15.09 17.55 6.45
N LEU A 154 16.02 18.40 6.92
CA LEU A 154 15.68 19.64 7.61
C LEU A 154 14.98 20.64 6.69
N SER A 155 15.36 20.71 5.41
CA SER A 155 14.68 21.57 4.43
C SER A 155 13.23 21.15 4.26
N LEU A 156 12.97 19.84 4.12
CA LEU A 156 11.60 19.31 4.05
C LEU A 156 10.80 19.55 5.32
N LEU A 157 11.41 19.33 6.49
CA LEU A 157 10.77 19.60 7.78
C LEU A 157 10.45 21.09 7.95
N ALA A 158 11.35 21.98 7.56
CA ALA A 158 11.11 23.43 7.61
C ALA A 158 9.93 23.83 6.72
N ILE A 159 9.91 23.34 5.48
CA ILE A 159 8.80 23.57 4.53
C ILE A 159 7.51 23.02 5.11
N TYR A 160 7.52 21.79 5.65
CA TYR A 160 6.36 21.20 6.30
C TYR A 160 5.86 22.06 7.47
N VAL A 161 6.71 22.46 8.40
CA VAL A 161 6.31 23.25 9.58
C VAL A 161 5.76 24.63 9.18
N ILE A 162 6.43 25.32 8.26
CA ILE A 162 6.00 26.64 7.76
C ILE A 162 4.63 26.50 7.08
N THR A 163 4.48 25.54 6.17
CA THR A 163 3.22 25.34 5.44
C THR A 163 2.13 24.76 6.32
N LYS A 164 2.46 23.95 7.34
CA LYS A 164 1.51 23.45 8.34
C LYS A 164 0.92 24.60 9.15
N ARG A 165 1.71 25.63 9.44
CA ARG A 165 1.23 26.84 10.13
C ARG A 165 0.40 27.75 9.25
N LEU A 166 0.82 27.98 8.00
CA LEU A 166 0.17 28.93 7.09
C LEU A 166 -1.03 28.33 6.33
N TRP A 167 -0.85 27.13 5.80
CA TRP A 167 -1.82 26.40 4.99
C TRP A 167 -1.88 24.91 5.38
N PRO A 168 -2.41 24.58 6.59
CA PRO A 168 -2.35 23.22 7.15
C PRO A 168 -2.77 22.10 6.19
N ARG A 169 -3.76 22.36 5.34
CA ARG A 169 -4.33 21.41 4.35
C ARG A 169 -3.42 21.15 3.15
N TYR A 170 -2.59 22.14 2.78
CA TYR A 170 -1.67 22.02 1.65
C TYR A 170 -0.25 21.67 2.10
N SER A 171 -0.01 21.53 3.40
CA SER A 171 1.33 21.21 3.94
C SER A 171 1.93 19.97 3.31
N ILE A 172 1.16 18.90 3.18
CA ILE A 172 1.55 17.66 2.52
C ILE A 172 1.85 17.88 1.03
N VAL A 173 1.03 18.68 0.34
CA VAL A 173 1.20 19.00 -1.09
C VAL A 173 2.51 19.76 -1.31
N PHE A 174 2.73 20.83 -0.55
CA PHE A 174 3.95 21.64 -0.65
C PHE A 174 5.19 20.85 -0.26
N THR A 175 5.11 20.00 0.76
CA THR A 175 6.22 19.12 1.16
C THR A 175 6.58 18.15 0.04
N ALA A 176 5.60 17.52 -0.61
CA ALA A 176 5.84 16.61 -1.72
C ALA A 176 6.47 17.32 -2.93
N LEU A 177 5.90 18.46 -3.35
CA LEU A 177 6.42 19.25 -4.47
C LEU A 177 7.83 19.78 -4.19
N ALA A 178 8.07 20.26 -2.96
CA ALA A 178 9.39 20.68 -2.54
C ALA A 178 10.38 19.52 -2.55
N GLY A 179 9.99 18.33 -2.07
CA GLY A 179 10.86 17.16 -2.09
C GLY A 179 11.31 16.80 -3.50
N ILE A 180 10.39 16.78 -4.46
CA ILE A 180 10.73 16.54 -5.87
C ILE A 180 11.68 17.61 -6.41
N ALA A 181 11.42 18.89 -6.12
CA ALA A 181 12.26 20.00 -6.58
C ALA A 181 13.65 20.02 -5.92
N LEU A 182 13.75 19.56 -4.69
CA LEU A 182 14.98 19.54 -3.89
C LEU A 182 15.83 18.30 -4.12
N CYS A 183 15.25 17.20 -4.63
CA CYS A 183 15.99 15.99 -5.00
C CYS A 183 17.23 16.28 -5.86
N PRO A 184 17.14 16.93 -7.04
CA PRO A 184 18.33 17.15 -7.89
C PRO A 184 19.33 18.16 -7.29
N VAL A 185 18.95 18.93 -6.26
CA VAL A 185 19.82 19.93 -5.63
C VAL A 185 20.67 19.30 -4.52
N PHE A 186 20.05 18.44 -3.71
CA PHE A 186 20.69 17.86 -2.53
C PHE A 186 21.08 16.39 -2.68
N LEU A 187 20.47 15.70 -3.64
CA LEU A 187 20.64 14.28 -3.88
C LEU A 187 21.14 14.12 -5.31
N ASP A 188 21.99 13.12 -5.56
CA ASP A 188 22.46 12.77 -6.91
C ASP A 188 21.32 12.14 -7.71
N PHE A 189 20.33 12.95 -8.07
CA PHE A 189 19.10 12.55 -8.71
C PHE A 189 19.01 13.18 -10.10
N HIS A 190 19.03 12.31 -11.09
CA HIS A 190 18.81 12.67 -12.48
C HIS A 190 17.48 12.05 -12.92
N MET A 191 16.64 12.84 -13.59
CA MET A 191 15.38 12.33 -14.10
C MET A 191 15.67 11.23 -15.14
N PRO A 192 15.17 10.00 -14.94
CA PRO A 192 15.46 8.91 -15.87
C PRO A 192 14.78 9.17 -17.22
N THR A 193 15.39 8.70 -18.29
CA THR A 193 14.74 8.62 -19.60
C THR A 193 13.61 7.59 -19.53
N LEU A 194 12.38 8.05 -19.76
CA LEU A 194 11.20 7.19 -19.70
C LEU A 194 10.99 6.47 -21.03
N GLU A 195 11.20 5.16 -21.02
CA GLU A 195 10.73 4.29 -22.09
C GLU A 195 9.32 3.81 -21.76
N TRP A 196 8.34 4.32 -22.52
CA TRP A 196 6.94 3.96 -22.34
C TRP A 196 6.68 2.58 -22.93
N SER A 197 6.37 1.61 -22.07
CA SER A 197 5.91 0.29 -22.50
C SER A 197 4.71 -0.14 -21.67
N LEU A 198 3.71 -0.70 -22.35
CA LEU A 198 2.57 -1.30 -21.69
C LEU A 198 2.95 -2.68 -21.20
N ALA A 199 2.73 -2.91 -19.91
CA ALA A 199 2.84 -4.24 -19.33
C ALA A 199 1.74 -5.15 -19.88
N LYS A 200 2.10 -6.39 -20.21
CA LYS A 200 1.17 -7.38 -20.73
C LYS A 200 0.94 -8.47 -19.67
N PRO A 201 -0.32 -8.92 -19.50
CA PRO A 201 -0.58 -10.08 -18.66
C PRO A 201 0.04 -11.33 -19.30
N VAL A 202 0.77 -12.10 -18.50
CA VAL A 202 1.31 -13.42 -18.86
C VAL A 202 0.58 -14.45 -18.00
N TRP A 203 -0.13 -15.35 -18.65
CA TRP A 203 -0.82 -16.43 -17.95
C TRP A 203 0.18 -17.48 -17.46
N ILE A 204 0.08 -17.83 -16.18
CA ILE A 204 0.85 -18.88 -15.52
C ILE A 204 -0.16 -19.89 -14.98
N SER A 205 -0.19 -21.10 -15.53
CA SER A 205 -1.14 -22.13 -15.12
C SER A 205 -0.86 -22.58 -13.69
N PRO A 206 -1.86 -22.53 -12.77
CA PRO A 206 -1.66 -22.99 -11.40
C PRO A 206 -1.44 -24.50 -11.35
N GLU A 207 -0.49 -24.92 -10.52
CA GLU A 207 -0.31 -26.31 -10.12
C GLU A 207 -0.63 -26.44 -8.63
N PHE A 208 -1.32 -27.51 -8.24
CA PHE A 208 -1.76 -27.71 -6.86
C PHE A 208 -1.01 -28.87 -6.23
N SER A 209 -0.25 -28.59 -5.18
CA SER A 209 0.45 -29.59 -4.37
C SER A 209 0.18 -29.37 -2.89
N TRP A 210 0.06 -30.45 -2.13
CA TRP A 210 -0.16 -30.37 -0.68
C TRP A 210 0.96 -29.61 0.04
N SER A 211 2.20 -29.75 -0.44
CA SER A 211 3.37 -29.02 0.06
C SER A 211 3.22 -27.50 -0.11
N ALA A 212 2.79 -27.02 -1.28
CA ALA A 212 2.58 -25.59 -1.53
C ALA A 212 1.35 -25.05 -0.79
N LEU A 213 0.28 -25.84 -0.68
CA LEU A 213 -0.92 -25.42 0.06
C LEU A 213 -0.63 -25.22 1.55
N LEU A 214 0.06 -26.18 2.18
CA LEU A 214 0.36 -26.13 3.62
C LEU A 214 1.56 -25.24 3.94
N GLY A 215 2.58 -25.23 3.09
CA GLY A 215 3.84 -24.52 3.32
C GLY A 215 3.89 -23.10 2.75
N LEU A 216 2.99 -22.73 1.84
CA LEU A 216 2.96 -21.38 1.26
C LEU A 216 1.57 -20.72 1.35
N ALA A 217 0.50 -21.37 0.88
CA ALA A 217 -0.83 -20.74 0.83
C ALA A 217 -1.37 -20.39 2.22
N LEU A 218 -1.36 -21.36 3.14
CA LEU A 218 -1.87 -21.18 4.49
C LEU A 218 -1.04 -20.15 5.30
N PRO A 219 0.32 -20.20 5.29
CA PRO A 219 1.13 -19.16 5.91
C PRO A 219 0.90 -17.76 5.33
N LEU A 220 0.81 -17.61 3.99
CA LEU A 220 0.52 -16.32 3.35
C LEU A 220 -0.85 -15.75 3.77
N PHE A 221 -1.85 -16.62 3.86
CA PHE A 221 -3.18 -16.26 4.36
C PHE A 221 -3.11 -15.77 5.80
N VAL A 222 -2.46 -16.52 6.71
CA VAL A 222 -2.33 -16.13 8.13
C VAL A 222 -1.56 -14.82 8.27
N ILE A 223 -0.44 -14.66 7.55
CA ILE A 223 0.33 -13.42 7.51
C ILE A 223 -0.56 -12.25 7.06
N SER A 224 -1.37 -12.43 6.03
CA SER A 224 -2.25 -11.38 5.52
C SER A 224 -3.31 -10.98 6.55
N MET A 225 -3.91 -11.95 7.25
CA MET A 225 -4.87 -11.69 8.33
C MET A 225 -4.25 -10.87 9.46
N ALA A 226 -3.06 -11.25 9.91
CA ALA A 226 -2.39 -10.64 11.06
C ALA A 226 -1.74 -9.30 10.73
N SER A 227 -0.99 -9.21 9.62
CA SER A 227 -0.14 -8.06 9.30
C SER A 227 -0.82 -6.97 8.46
N GLN A 228 -1.90 -7.30 7.74
CA GLN A 228 -2.57 -6.36 6.84
C GLN A 228 -4.01 -6.09 7.27
N TYR A 229 -4.87 -7.12 7.30
CA TYR A 229 -6.30 -6.91 7.55
C TYR A 229 -6.59 -6.41 8.95
N LEU A 230 -6.02 -7.04 9.98
CA LEU A 230 -6.20 -6.61 11.36
C LEU A 230 -5.80 -5.13 11.57
N PRO A 231 -4.55 -4.71 11.27
CA PRO A 231 -4.15 -3.31 11.43
C PRO A 231 -4.85 -2.36 10.45
N GLY A 232 -5.10 -2.77 9.20
CA GLY A 232 -5.79 -1.92 8.21
C GLY A 232 -7.23 -1.60 8.61
N ILE A 233 -7.97 -2.60 9.12
CA ILE A 233 -9.33 -2.37 9.64
C ILE A 233 -9.28 -1.51 10.91
N ALA A 234 -8.31 -1.72 11.79
CA ALA A 234 -8.11 -0.87 12.95
C ALA A 234 -7.82 0.59 12.60
N MET A 235 -7.01 0.83 11.56
CA MET A 235 -6.68 2.17 11.09
C MET A 235 -7.93 2.90 10.61
N ILE A 236 -8.78 2.23 9.83
CA ILE A 236 -10.06 2.81 9.39
C ILE A 236 -10.93 3.16 10.61
N LYS A 237 -10.99 2.30 11.63
CA LYS A 237 -11.75 2.54 12.87
C LYS A 237 -11.19 3.69 13.72
N SER A 238 -9.86 3.83 13.82
CA SER A 238 -9.25 4.88 14.65
C SER A 238 -9.52 6.30 14.13
N TYR A 239 -9.89 6.42 12.85
CA TYR A 239 -10.38 7.66 12.23
C TYR A 239 -11.92 7.79 12.25
N GLY A 240 -12.62 6.97 13.04
CA GLY A 240 -14.07 7.10 13.27
C GLY A 240 -14.97 6.46 12.20
N TYR A 241 -14.40 5.81 11.18
CA TYR A 241 -15.18 5.12 10.16
C TYR A 241 -15.68 3.75 10.65
N LYS A 242 -16.82 3.30 10.10
CA LYS A 242 -17.37 1.95 10.31
C LYS A 242 -17.02 1.07 9.10
N PRO A 243 -15.91 0.31 9.14
CA PRO A 243 -15.47 -0.47 7.99
C PRO A 243 -16.44 -1.60 7.66
N HIS A 244 -16.65 -1.84 6.38
CA HIS A 244 -17.45 -2.95 5.87
C HIS A 244 -16.58 -4.23 5.81
N VAL A 245 -16.12 -4.68 6.98
CA VAL A 245 -15.05 -5.70 7.15
C VAL A 245 -15.20 -6.88 6.20
N ASN A 246 -16.37 -7.54 6.21
CA ASN A 246 -16.62 -8.74 5.40
C ASN A 246 -16.45 -8.48 3.90
N GLN A 247 -16.95 -7.34 3.43
CA GLN A 247 -16.87 -6.98 2.02
C GLN A 247 -15.44 -6.57 1.64
N LEU A 248 -14.74 -5.83 2.50
CA LEU A 248 -13.36 -5.42 2.24
C LEU A 248 -12.44 -6.65 2.08
N ILE A 249 -12.54 -7.63 2.99
CA ILE A 249 -11.75 -8.86 2.94
C ILE A 249 -12.21 -9.75 1.78
N GLY A 250 -13.51 -9.94 1.63
CA GLY A 250 -14.09 -10.79 0.59
C GLY A 250 -13.71 -10.36 -0.82
N TRP A 251 -13.88 -9.07 -1.14
CA TRP A 251 -13.59 -8.54 -2.48
C TRP A 251 -12.09 -8.47 -2.78
N THR A 252 -11.25 -8.17 -1.79
CA THR A 252 -9.79 -8.18 -1.99
C THR A 252 -9.26 -9.60 -2.19
N GLY A 253 -9.73 -10.59 -1.40
CA GLY A 253 -9.44 -12.00 -1.63
C GLY A 253 -9.91 -12.50 -3.00
N LEU A 254 -11.12 -12.14 -3.42
CA LEU A 254 -11.62 -12.52 -4.75
C LEU A 254 -10.78 -11.88 -5.88
N THR A 255 -10.37 -10.63 -5.70
CA THR A 255 -9.48 -9.96 -6.66
C THR A 255 -8.15 -10.69 -6.79
N GLN A 256 -7.58 -11.14 -5.67
CA GLN A 256 -6.40 -12.00 -5.67
C GLN A 256 -6.64 -13.31 -6.41
N VAL A 257 -7.76 -14.01 -6.18
CA VAL A 257 -8.09 -15.27 -6.91
C VAL A 257 -8.11 -15.05 -8.42
N VAL A 258 -8.78 -13.99 -8.88
CA VAL A 258 -8.92 -13.69 -10.31
C VAL A 258 -7.57 -13.36 -10.95
N LEU A 259 -6.69 -12.67 -10.22
CA LEU A 259 -5.43 -12.18 -10.76
C LEU A 259 -4.22 -13.07 -10.42
N ALA A 260 -4.37 -14.10 -9.58
CA ALA A 260 -3.30 -15.01 -9.19
C ALA A 260 -2.62 -15.66 -10.40
N PRO A 261 -3.33 -16.15 -11.45
CA PRO A 261 -2.69 -16.70 -12.66
C PRO A 261 -1.80 -15.72 -13.43
N PHE A 262 -1.84 -14.42 -13.11
CA PHE A 262 -0.98 -13.40 -13.71
C PHE A 262 0.15 -12.94 -12.79
N GLY A 263 0.28 -13.56 -11.60
CA GLY A 263 1.29 -13.23 -10.61
C GLY A 263 0.82 -12.44 -9.40
N CYS A 264 -0.48 -12.22 -9.25
CA CYS A 264 -1.01 -11.50 -8.09
C CYS A 264 -0.94 -12.37 -6.82
N TYR A 265 0.16 -12.26 -6.08
CA TYR A 265 0.36 -13.04 -4.87
C TYR A 265 -0.48 -12.56 -3.67
N SER A 266 -0.86 -11.28 -3.64
CA SER A 266 -1.73 -10.75 -2.58
C SER A 266 -2.43 -9.44 -2.96
N VAL A 267 -3.67 -9.29 -2.51
CA VAL A 267 -4.40 -8.01 -2.48
C VAL A 267 -5.02 -7.87 -1.10
N ASN A 268 -4.57 -6.88 -0.33
CA ASN A 268 -5.00 -6.65 1.04
C ASN A 268 -5.38 -5.18 1.25
N ILE A 269 -5.93 -4.87 2.43
CA ILE A 269 -6.06 -3.47 2.88
C ILE A 269 -4.69 -2.97 3.34
N ALA A 270 -4.36 -1.73 3.01
CA ALA A 270 -3.16 -1.08 3.52
C ALA A 270 -3.33 -0.72 5.00
N ALA A 271 -2.31 -1.03 5.81
CA ALA A 271 -2.29 -0.65 7.22
C ALA A 271 -1.63 0.72 7.43
N ILE A 272 -0.40 0.85 6.94
CA ILE A 272 0.48 1.99 7.24
C ILE A 272 0.12 3.19 6.35
N SER A 273 0.15 3.00 5.03
CA SER A 273 -0.07 4.09 4.07
C SER A 273 -1.51 4.61 4.07
N ALA A 274 -2.48 3.79 4.52
CA ALA A 274 -3.88 4.18 4.64
C ALA A 274 -4.10 5.38 5.58
N ALA A 275 -3.25 5.52 6.60
CA ALA A 275 -3.25 6.64 7.53
C ALA A 275 -3.28 8.01 6.82
N VAL A 276 -2.42 8.18 5.81
CA VAL A 276 -2.31 9.43 5.04
C VAL A 276 -3.62 9.76 4.34
N SER A 277 -4.32 8.75 3.82
CA SER A 277 -5.61 8.92 3.14
C SER A 277 -6.80 9.11 4.09
N LEU A 278 -6.67 8.72 5.37
CA LEU A 278 -7.72 8.82 6.38
C LEU A 278 -7.65 10.14 7.17
N ASP A 279 -6.49 10.79 7.18
CA ASP A 279 -6.19 11.97 7.98
C ASP A 279 -7.09 13.19 7.69
N ASP A 280 -7.24 14.06 8.69
CA ASP A 280 -8.03 15.29 8.58
C ASP A 280 -7.45 16.29 7.56
N GLN A 281 -6.16 16.17 7.23
CA GLN A 281 -5.51 16.97 6.20
C GLN A 281 -6.06 16.70 4.79
N VAL A 282 -6.66 15.53 4.57
CA VAL A 282 -7.19 15.10 3.27
C VAL A 282 -8.39 15.94 2.86
N HIS A 283 -9.38 16.06 3.75
CA HIS A 283 -10.59 16.83 3.53
C HIS A 283 -11.32 17.10 4.86
N PRO A 284 -11.88 18.31 5.09
CA PRO A 284 -12.61 18.63 6.32
C PRO A 284 -13.85 17.74 6.54
N ASP A 285 -14.60 17.46 5.47
CA ASP A 285 -15.71 16.50 5.48
C ASP A 285 -15.17 15.06 5.34
N PRO A 286 -15.33 14.19 6.37
CA PRO A 286 -14.87 12.80 6.34
C PRO A 286 -15.53 11.97 5.23
N SER A 287 -16.74 12.34 4.80
CA SER A 287 -17.48 11.61 3.76
C SER A 287 -16.93 11.85 2.35
N LYS A 288 -16.01 12.80 2.19
CA LYS A 288 -15.35 13.15 0.91
C LYS A 288 -13.91 12.66 0.81
N ARG A 289 -13.33 12.15 1.90
CA ARG A 289 -11.94 11.64 1.90
C ARG A 289 -11.75 10.43 1.00
N TYR A 290 -12.82 9.74 0.60
CA TYR A 290 -12.76 8.61 -0.34
C TYR A 290 -12.07 8.93 -1.68
N ILE A 291 -11.99 10.22 -2.06
CA ILE A 291 -11.20 10.68 -3.20
C ILE A 291 -9.72 10.32 -3.05
N ALA A 292 -9.16 10.33 -1.85
CA ALA A 292 -7.78 9.89 -1.61
C ALA A 292 -7.60 8.39 -1.90
N GLY A 293 -8.55 7.56 -1.51
CA GLY A 293 -8.55 6.14 -1.85
C GLY A 293 -8.71 5.88 -3.35
N ILE A 294 -9.58 6.64 -4.03
CA ILE A 294 -9.70 6.61 -5.51
C ILE A 294 -8.39 7.02 -6.18
N SER A 295 -7.78 8.12 -5.71
CA SER A 295 -6.52 8.63 -6.24
C SER A 295 -5.39 7.61 -6.08
N CYS A 296 -5.24 7.03 -4.88
CA CYS A 296 -4.29 5.95 -4.61
C CYS A 296 -4.50 4.78 -5.58
N GLY A 297 -5.76 4.33 -5.71
CA GLY A 297 -6.09 3.23 -6.61
C GLY A 297 -5.78 3.53 -8.08
N PHE A 298 -6.05 4.76 -8.53
CA PHE A 298 -5.70 5.24 -9.87
C PHE A 298 -4.19 5.18 -10.15
N PHE A 299 -3.35 5.65 -9.21
CA PHE A 299 -1.90 5.58 -9.38
C PHE A 299 -1.36 4.14 -9.39
N TYR A 300 -1.95 3.22 -8.61
CA TYR A 300 -1.65 1.79 -8.73
C TYR A 300 -2.07 1.20 -10.07
N VAL A 301 -3.21 1.60 -10.63
CA VAL A 301 -3.62 1.17 -11.98
C VAL A 301 -2.63 1.68 -13.02
N LEU A 302 -2.21 2.95 -12.94
CA LEU A 302 -1.17 3.50 -13.83
C LEU A 302 0.15 2.72 -13.68
N MET A 303 0.55 2.39 -12.45
CA MET A 303 1.70 1.54 -12.19
C MET A 303 1.55 0.17 -12.86
N GLY A 304 0.40 -0.50 -12.73
CA GLY A 304 0.19 -1.80 -13.35
C GLY A 304 0.22 -1.74 -14.88
N LEU A 305 -0.38 -0.71 -15.48
CA LEU A 305 -0.39 -0.54 -16.94
C LEU A 305 1.00 -0.23 -17.50
N PHE A 306 1.79 0.56 -16.77
CA PHE A 306 3.14 0.96 -17.15
C PHE A 306 4.19 0.33 -16.25
N ALA A 307 4.06 -0.96 -15.91
CA ALA A 307 4.86 -1.60 -14.87
C ALA A 307 6.37 -1.40 -15.05
N ALA A 308 6.91 -1.64 -16.24
CA ALA A 308 8.34 -1.45 -16.50
C ALA A 308 8.75 0.03 -16.36
N THR A 309 8.02 0.94 -17.01
CA THR A 309 8.29 2.39 -17.01
C THR A 309 8.20 2.99 -15.61
N LEU A 310 7.12 2.70 -14.88
CA LEU A 310 6.87 3.29 -13.57
C LEU A 310 7.71 2.64 -12.48
N THR A 311 8.00 1.33 -12.55
CA THR A 311 8.95 0.69 -11.63
C THR A 311 10.34 1.30 -11.82
N SER A 312 10.81 1.46 -13.06
CA SER A 312 12.09 2.13 -13.34
C SER A 312 12.13 3.57 -12.82
N LEU A 313 11.08 4.36 -13.08
CA LEU A 313 10.97 5.72 -12.57
C LEU A 313 11.00 5.76 -11.03
N LEU A 314 10.23 4.91 -10.36
CA LEU A 314 10.18 4.90 -8.90
C LEU A 314 11.51 4.47 -8.28
N MET A 315 12.21 3.53 -8.93
CA MET A 315 13.53 3.08 -8.52
C MET A 315 14.63 4.13 -8.75
N SER A 316 14.36 5.15 -9.58
CA SER A 316 15.26 6.29 -9.74
C SER A 316 15.17 7.30 -8.60
N PHE A 317 14.02 7.38 -7.90
CA PHE A 317 13.88 8.30 -6.77
C PHE A 317 14.80 7.89 -5.62
N PRO A 318 15.54 8.82 -5.00
CA PRO A 318 16.39 8.49 -3.87
C PRO A 318 15.55 7.92 -2.72
N HIS A 319 16.03 6.83 -2.12
CA HIS A 319 15.34 6.20 -0.99
C HIS A 319 15.02 7.19 0.14
N ILE A 320 15.94 8.14 0.41
CA ILE A 320 15.76 9.18 1.40
C ILE A 320 14.56 10.10 1.13
N PHE A 321 14.26 10.42 -0.14
CA PHE A 321 13.09 11.23 -0.50
C PHE A 321 11.79 10.56 -0.05
N ILE A 322 11.67 9.26 -0.32
CA ILE A 322 10.52 8.45 0.06
C ILE A 322 10.40 8.39 1.59
N VAL A 323 11.48 8.05 2.30
CA VAL A 323 11.49 7.93 3.76
C VAL A 323 11.11 9.26 4.40
N ALA A 324 11.66 10.37 3.91
CA ALA A 324 11.39 11.70 4.44
C ALA A 324 9.93 12.09 4.25
N LEU A 325 9.39 11.92 3.03
CA LEU A 325 8.01 12.25 2.71
C LEU A 325 7.02 11.38 3.49
N ALA A 326 7.29 10.07 3.59
CA ALA A 326 6.48 9.14 4.37
C ALA A 326 6.45 9.52 5.85
N GLY A 327 7.62 9.75 6.45
CA GLY A 327 7.73 10.11 7.86
C GLY A 327 6.97 11.39 8.17
N ILE A 328 7.15 12.45 7.36
CA ILE A 328 6.46 13.74 7.53
C ILE A 328 4.94 13.58 7.37
N ALA A 329 4.49 12.86 6.35
CA ALA A 329 3.06 12.62 6.11
C ALA A 329 2.39 11.85 7.25
N LEU A 330 3.14 11.00 7.96
CA LEU A 330 2.63 10.19 9.07
C LEU A 330 2.71 10.87 10.45
N LEU A 331 3.38 12.02 10.60
CA LEU A 331 3.52 12.71 11.91
C LEU A 331 2.16 12.99 12.56
N GLY A 332 1.17 13.44 11.78
CA GLY A 332 -0.19 13.69 12.27
C GLY A 332 -0.86 12.43 12.79
N THR A 333 -0.76 11.34 12.03
CA THR A 333 -1.31 10.03 12.40
C THR A 333 -0.63 9.44 13.63
N ILE A 334 0.70 9.56 13.74
CA ILE A 334 1.46 9.10 14.91
C ILE A 334 0.94 9.81 16.17
N SER A 335 0.83 11.14 16.11
CA SER A 335 0.28 11.93 17.23
C SER A 335 -1.15 11.53 17.59
N HIS A 336 -2.00 11.30 16.58
CA HIS A 336 -3.39 10.88 16.77
C HIS A 336 -3.50 9.53 17.49
N ASN A 337 -2.75 8.53 17.04
CA ASN A 337 -2.86 7.17 17.60
C ASN A 337 -2.16 7.04 18.96
N ILE A 338 -1.11 7.82 19.23
CA ILE A 338 -0.52 7.90 20.58
C ILE A 338 -1.50 8.51 21.57
N ALA A 339 -2.27 9.53 21.17
CA ALA A 339 -3.26 10.16 22.06
C ALA A 339 -4.47 9.25 22.36
N LEU A 340 -4.76 8.27 21.49
CA LEU A 340 -5.82 7.29 21.67
C LEU A 340 -5.40 6.02 22.42
N ALA A 341 -4.10 5.71 22.44
CA ALA A 341 -3.53 4.53 23.08
C ALA A 341 -3.42 4.70 24.60
#